data_AF-A0A9D1LJ62-F1
#
_entry.id   AF-A0A9D1LJ62-F1
#
_cell.length_a   1.000
_cell.length_b   1.000
_cell.length_c   1.000
_cell.angle_alpha   90.00
_cell.angle_beta   90.00
_cell.angle_gamma   90.00
#
_symmetry.space_group_name_H-M   'P 1'
#
loop_
_entity.id
_entity.type
_entity.pdbx_description
1 polymer ?
#
loop_
_entity_poly.entity_id
_entity_poly.type
_entity_poly.pdbx_seq_one_letter_code
_entity_poly.pdbx_strand_id
1 'polypeptide(L)' 'MNKEILLSNIDKLHTTKMGADRIKKNIKLDNDDVVKYCKNKVLDKNCNIYKKGKNYVK' A
#
# COMPACT_ATOMS: atom_id res chain seq x y z
N MET A 1 -14.37 6.47 8.76
CA MET A 1 -14.00 6.82 7.36
C MET A 1 -12.62 7.47 7.40
N ASN A 2 -11.56 6.74 7.02
CA ASN A 2 -10.17 7.25 6.92
C ASN A 2 -9.56 6.95 5.54
N LYS A 3 -10.34 6.31 4.65
CA LYS A 3 -9.89 5.95 3.29
C LYS A 3 -9.67 7.19 2.44
N GLU A 4 -10.44 8.26 2.63
CA GLU A 4 -10.29 9.53 1.91
C GLU A 4 -8.93 10.19 2.16
N ILE A 5 -8.45 10.19 3.40
CA ILE A 5 -7.11 10.72 3.75
C ILE A 5 -6.01 9.87 3.11
N LEU A 6 -6.21 8.54 3.08
CA LEU A 6 -5.27 7.63 2.44
C LEU A 6 -5.24 7.85 0.91
N LEU A 7 -6.41 8.03 0.30
CA LEU A 7 -6.55 8.31 -1.13
C LEU A 7 -5.97 9.67 -1.51
N SER A 8 -6.19 10.73 -0.71
CA SER A 8 -5.65 12.06 -1.00
C SER A 8 -4.12 12.15 -0.87
N ASN A 9 -3.50 11.20 -0.17
CA ASN A 9 -2.04 11.11 -0.04
C ASN A 9 -1.44 9.94 -0.83
N ILE A 10 -2.21 9.27 -1.69
CA ILE A 10 -1.75 8.07 -2.40
C ILE A 10 -0.54 8.35 -3.28
N ASP A 11 -0.44 9.56 -3.83
CA ASP A 11 0.68 9.96 -4.68
C ASP A 11 1.98 10.18 -3.93
N LYS A 12 1.91 10.42 -2.62
CA LYS A 12 3.06 10.52 -1.74
C LYS A 12 3.61 9.15 -1.33
N LEU A 13 2.98 8.05 -1.74
CA LEU A 13 3.44 6.70 -1.40
C LEU A 13 4.77 6.42 -2.10
N HIS A 14 5.84 6.38 -1.30
CA HIS A 14 7.17 5.99 -1.72
C HIS A 14 7.72 4.94 -0.75
N THR A 15 8.68 4.15 -1.22
CA THR A 15 9.40 3.18 -0.39
C THR A 15 10.89 3.24 -0.69
N THR A 16 11.70 2.82 0.28
CA THR A 16 13.12 2.54 0.02
C THR A 16 13.26 1.21 -0.72
N LYS A 17 14.41 0.97 -1.35
CA LYS A 17 14.72 -0.31 -2.02
C LYS A 17 14.54 -1.51 -1.08
N MET A 18 15.13 -1.43 0.13
CA MET A 18 14.97 -2.46 1.15
C MET A 18 13.50 -2.64 1.62
N GLY A 19 12.74 -1.54 1.69
CA GLY A 19 11.31 -1.59 1.98
C GLY A 19 10.53 -2.31 0.89
N ALA A 20 10.87 -2.05 -0.38
CA ALA A 20 10.28 -2.75 -1.51
C ALA A 20 10.56 -4.25 -1.45
N ASP A 21 11.80 -4.65 -1.19
CA ASP A 21 12.19 -6.06 -1.09
C ASP A 21 11.43 -6.79 0.03
N ARG A 22 11.26 -6.12 1.18
CA ARG A 22 10.44 -6.64 2.29
C ARG A 22 8.97 -6.83 1.89
N ILE A 23 8.40 -5.88 1.15
CA ILE A 23 7.01 -5.95 0.68
C ILE A 23 6.86 -7.09 -0.35
N LYS A 24 7.78 -7.19 -1.33
CA LYS A 24 7.79 -8.27 -2.33
C LYS A 24 7.79 -9.63 -1.66
N LYS A 25 8.66 -9.83 -0.66
CA LYS A 25 8.76 -11.09 0.09
C LYS A 25 7.49 -11.44 0.87
N ASN A 26 6.87 -10.46 1.53
CA ASN A 26 5.66 -10.71 2.34
C ASN A 26 4.42 -11.00 1.50
N ILE A 27 4.28 -10.34 0.35
CA ILE A 27 3.08 -10.44 -0.51
C ILE A 27 3.32 -11.42 -1.68
N LYS A 28 4.51 -12.02 -1.77
CA LYS A 28 4.93 -12.93 -2.85
C LYS A 28 4.70 -12.30 -4.23
N LEU A 29 5.19 -11.07 -4.39
CA LEU A 29 5.13 -10.33 -5.65
C LEU A 29 6.43 -10.49 -6.43
N ASP A 30 6.31 -10.95 -7.67
CA ASP A 30 7.41 -10.93 -8.65
C ASP A 30 7.53 -9.60 -9.40
N ASN A 31 6.58 -8.67 -9.20
CA ASN A 31 6.57 -7.40 -9.88
C ASN A 31 7.63 -6.44 -9.32
N ASP A 32 8.34 -5.76 -10.20
CA ASP A 32 9.37 -4.79 -9.82
C ASP A 32 8.82 -3.51 -9.18
N ASP A 33 7.62 -3.09 -9.56
CA ASP A 33 7.01 -1.86 -9.06
C ASP A 33 5.98 -2.15 -7.95
N VAL A 34 6.50 -2.36 -6.75
CA VAL A 34 5.68 -2.53 -5.53
C VAL A 34 4.84 -1.30 -5.21
N VAL A 35 5.30 -0.10 -5.56
CA VAL A 35 4.58 1.15 -5.27
C VAL A 35 3.31 1.18 -6.08
N LYS A 36 3.42 0.93 -7.39
CA LYS A 36 2.27 0.83 -8.29
C LYS A 36 1.31 -0.27 -7.86
N TYR A 37 1.81 -1.43 -7.46
CA TYR A 37 0.96 -2.50 -6.92
C TYR A 37 0.16 -2.05 -5.69
N CYS A 38 0.84 -1.44 -4.70
CA CYS A 38 0.20 -0.94 -3.51
C CYS A 38 -0.84 0.15 -3.82
N LYS A 39 -0.53 1.10 -4.71
CA LYS A 39 -1.48 2.13 -5.16
C LYS A 39 -2.74 1.51 -5.74
N ASN A 40 -2.59 0.57 -6.69
CA ASN A 40 -3.72 -0.13 -7.30
C ASN A 40 -4.56 -0.89 -6.27
N LYS A 41 -3.92 -1.54 -5.29
CA LYS A 41 -4.64 -2.25 -4.22
C LYS A 41 -5.40 -1.32 -3.30
N VAL A 42 -4.90 -0.12 -3.00
CA VAL A 42 -5.65 0.87 -2.19
C VAL A 42 -6.83 1.44 -2.96
N LEU A 43 -6.67 1.67 -4.26
CA LEU A 43 -7.72 2.18 -5.16
C LEU A 43 -8.82 1.17 -5.45
N ASP A 44 -8.53 -0.13 -5.32
CA ASP A 44 -9.52 -1.19 -5.49
C ASP A 44 -10.69 -1.01 -4.52
N LYS A 45 -11.92 -1.03 -5.06
CA LYS A 45 -13.16 -0.90 -4.30
C LYS A 45 -13.38 -2.09 -3.36
N ASN A 46 -12.86 -3.26 -3.74
CA ASN A 46 -12.91 -4.49 -2.95
C ASN A 46 -11.83 -4.53 -1.85
N CYS A 47 -10.96 -3.52 -1.80
CA CYS A 47 -9.96 -3.40 -0.76
C CYS A 47 -10.54 -2.78 0.51
N ASN A 48 -10.66 -3.62 1.54
CA ASN A 48 -10.97 -3.19 2.90
C ASN A 48 -9.67 -2.84 3.63
N ILE A 49 -9.45 -1.55 3.85
CA ILE A 49 -8.32 -1.05 4.64
C ILE A 49 -8.87 -0.47 5.93
N TYR A 50 -8.28 -0.87 7.05
CA TYR A 50 -8.62 -0.34 8.36
C TYR A 50 -7.37 0.18 9.07
N LYS A 51 -7.56 1.04 10.07
CA LYS A 51 -6.47 1.64 10.84
C LYS A 51 -6.26 0.86 12.13
N LYS A 52 -5.04 0.37 12.37
CA LYS A 52 -4.61 -0.29 13.62
C LYS A 52 -3.54 0.57 14.28
N GLY A 53 -3.94 1.34 15.28
CA GLY A 53 -3.08 2.34 15.92
C GLY A 53 -2.65 3.40 14.91
N LYS A 54 -1.33 3.58 14.73
CA LYS A 54 -0.77 4.51 13.72
C LYS A 54 -0.67 3.91 12.31
N ASN A 55 -0.94 2.63 12.13
CA ASN A 55 -0.72 1.90 10.88
C ASN A 55 -2.04 1.66 10.12
N TYR A 56 -1.96 1.55 8.80
CA TYR A 56 -3.05 1.07 7.93
C TYR A 56 -2.80 -0.39 7.56
N VAL A 57 -3.83 -1.23 7.67
CA VAL A 57 -3.78 -2.67 7.43
C VAL A 57 -4.84 -3.04 6.40
N LYS A 58 -4.48 -3.91 5.46
CA LYS A 58 -5.36 -4.56 4.49
C LYS A 58 -5.41 -6.06 4.82
#